data_AF-A0A2D2PZP8-F1
#
_entry.id   AF-A0A2D2PZP8-F1
#
_cell.length_a   1.000
_cell.length_b   1.000
_cell.length_c   1.000
_cell.angle_alpha   90.00
_cell.angle_beta   90.00
_cell.angle_gamma   90.00
#
_symmetry.space_group_name_H-M   'P 1'
#
loop_
_entity.id
_entity.type
_entity.pdbx_description
1 polymer ?
#
loop_
_entity_poly.entity_id
_entity_poly.type
_entity_poly.pdbx_seq_one_letter_code
_entity_poly.pdbx_strand_id
1 'polypeptide(L)' 'MCGLTGFWQPYGSFAEEPHAIAQRMADALVHRGPDDAGVWVEPVAGLALGHRRLTILNLSPAGH' A
#
# COMPACT_ATOMS: atom_id res chain seq x y z
N MET A 1 -12.04 5.50 -7.56
CA MET A 1 -11.34 4.35 -8.16
C MET A 1 -10.15 4.09 -7.28
N CYS A 2 -9.91 2.87 -6.80
CA CYS A 2 -8.82 2.56 -5.88
C CYS A 2 -7.42 2.99 -6.40
N GLY A 3 -6.47 3.11 -5.48
CA GLY A 3 -5.05 3.35 -5.76
C GLY A 3 -4.21 2.13 -5.40
N LEU A 4 -3.23 1.79 -6.23
CA LEU A 4 -2.21 0.78 -5.96
C LEU A 4 -0.84 1.40 -6.12
N THR A 5 0.10 1.00 -5.28
CA THR A 5 1.47 1.50 -5.30
C THR A 5 2.42 0.44 -4.72
N GLY A 6 3.71 0.63 -4.91
CA GLY A 6 4.72 -0.26 -4.36
C GLY A 6 6.06 -0.10 -5.03
N PHE A 7 7.06 -0.78 -4.47
CA PHE A 7 8.40 -0.84 -5.04
C PHE A 7 8.95 -2.26 -4.88
N TRP A 8 9.92 -2.58 -5.73
CA TRP A 8 10.67 -3.81 -5.67
C TRP A 8 12.16 -3.51 -5.76
N GLN A 9 12.89 -3.91 -4.73
CA GLN A 9 14.32 -3.72 -4.60
C GLN A 9 14.94 -5.03 -4.09
N PRO A 10 15.21 -6.01 -4.98
CA PRO A 10 15.71 -7.33 -4.59
C PRO A 10 17.16 -7.33 -4.09
N TYR A 11 17.90 -6.22 -4.27
CA TYR A 11 19.30 -6.10 -3.89
C TYR A 11 19.56 -4.80 -3.10
N GLY A 12 20.45 -4.89 -2.12
CA GLY A 12 20.80 -3.77 -1.24
C GLY A 12 19.95 -3.73 0.02
N SER A 13 20.30 -2.81 0.93
CA SER A 13 19.53 -2.55 2.15
C SER A 13 18.68 -1.31 1.98
N PHE A 14 17.51 -1.30 2.62
CA PHE A 14 16.70 -0.10 2.68
C PHE A 14 17.32 0.91 3.65
N ALA A 15 17.37 2.17 3.23
CA ALA A 15 17.81 3.28 4.10
C ALA A 15 16.75 3.61 5.16
N GLU A 16 15.48 3.36 4.85
CA GLU A 16 14.34 3.51 5.73
C GLU A 16 13.55 2.20 5.78
N GLU A 17 12.66 2.06 6.77
CA GLU A 17 11.84 0.87 6.92
C GLU A 17 10.83 0.75 5.74
N PRO A 18 10.75 -0.40 5.03
CA PRO A 18 9.96 -0.56 3.81
C PRO A 18 8.47 -0.26 3.97
N HIS A 19 7.87 -0.61 5.12
CA HIS A 19 6.47 -0.33 5.38
C HIS A 19 6.22 1.18 5.44
N ALA A 20 7.09 1.96 6.09
CA ALA A 20 6.99 3.42 6.14
C ALA A 20 7.07 4.06 4.74
N ILE A 21 7.96 3.58 3.87
CA ILE A 21 8.06 4.07 2.48
C ILE A 21 6.76 3.77 1.72
N ALA A 22 6.29 2.53 1.77
CA ALA A 22 5.07 2.10 1.08
C ALA A 22 3.81 2.79 1.62
N GLN A 23 3.76 3.07 2.93
CA GLN A 23 2.68 3.85 3.55
C GLN A 23 2.63 5.27 2.98
N ARG A 24 3.76 5.99 2.92
CA ARG A 24 3.79 7.34 2.32
C ARG A 24 3.39 7.33 0.84
N MET A 25 3.81 6.31 0.09
CA MET A 25 3.39 6.12 -1.29
C MET A 25 1.87 5.91 -1.39
N ALA A 26 1.26 5.17 -0.46
CA ALA A 26 -0.18 4.97 -0.40
C ALA A 26 -0.91 6.26 0.03
N ASP A 27 -0.35 7.04 0.96
CA ASP A 27 -0.90 8.32 1.44
C ASP A 27 -1.03 9.34 0.31
N ALA A 28 -0.05 9.40 -0.60
CA ALA A 28 -0.11 10.24 -1.80
C ALA A 28 -1.32 9.91 -2.72
N LEU A 29 -1.87 8.70 -2.60
CA LEU A 29 -3.03 8.22 -3.37
C LEU A 29 -4.35 8.29 -2.59
N VAL A 30 -4.40 8.93 -1.42
CA VAL A 30 -5.63 8.99 -0.59
C VAL A 30 -6.86 9.49 -1.35
N HIS A 31 -6.68 10.45 -2.26
CA HIS A 31 -7.77 11.00 -3.09
C HIS A 31 -8.44 9.97 -4.02
N ARG A 32 -7.78 8.83 -4.28
CA ARG A 32 -8.33 7.72 -5.08
C ARG A 32 -9.15 6.75 -4.24
N GLY A 33 -8.78 6.57 -2.97
CA GLY A 33 -9.42 5.65 -2.04
C GLY A 33 -9.32 6.15 -0.61
N PRO A 34 -10.24 7.03 -0.18
CA PRO A 34 -10.22 7.63 1.15
C PRO A 34 -10.78 6.71 2.25
N ASP A 35 -11.45 5.62 1.87
CA ASP A 35 -12.21 4.81 2.83
C ASP A 35 -11.34 3.84 3.61
N ASP A 36 -10.27 3.33 2.99
CA ASP A 36 -9.33 2.41 3.62
C ASP A 36 -7.94 2.38 2.96
N ALA A 37 -6.94 1.89 3.69
CA ALA A 37 -5.59 1.65 3.21
C ALA A 37 -4.99 0.35 3.76
N GLY A 38 -4.07 -0.23 2.99
CA GLY A 38 -3.27 -1.37 3.44
C GLY A 38 -1.87 -1.31 2.88
N VAL A 39 -0.91 -1.82 3.65
CA VAL A 39 0.49 -2.00 3.23
C VAL A 39 0.89 -3.43 3.54
N TRP A 40 1.54 -4.08 2.58
CA TRP A 40 2.13 -5.40 2.72
C TRP A 40 3.59 -5.34 2.30
N VAL A 41 4.46 -5.99 3.08
CA VAL A 41 5.90 -6.01 2.84
C VAL A 41 6.37 -7.45 2.88
N GLU A 42 7.22 -7.82 1.92
CA GLU A 42 8.00 -9.04 1.91
C GLU A 42 9.50 -8.67 1.90
N PRO A 43 10.13 -8.57 3.07
CA PRO A 43 11.50 -8.07 3.19
C PRO A 43 12.53 -8.93 2.46
N VAL A 44 12.34 -10.26 2.39
CA VAL A 44 13.31 -11.17 1.77
C VAL A 44 13.34 -10.99 0.25
N ALA A 45 12.19 -10.74 -0.36
CA ALA A 45 12.10 -10.44 -1.79
C ALA A 45 12.40 -8.96 -2.12
N GLY A 46 12.51 -8.12 -1.09
CA GLY A 46 12.65 -6.67 -1.22
C GLY A 46 11.42 -6.01 -1.83
N LEU A 47 10.23 -6.55 -1.58
CA LEU A 47 8.96 -6.09 -2.17
C LEU A 47 8.10 -5.40 -1.12
N ALA A 48 7.53 -4.24 -1.48
CA ALA A 48 6.51 -3.59 -0.68
C ALA A 48 5.37 -3.11 -1.59
N LEU A 49 4.13 -3.36 -1.17
CA LEU A 49 2.91 -3.01 -1.87
C LEU A 49 2.00 -2.19 -0.95
N GLY A 50 1.32 -1.20 -1.50
CA GLY A 50 0.35 -0.36 -0.82
C GLY A 50 -0.94 -0.22 -1.64
N HIS A 51 -2.07 -0.06 -0.94
CA HIS A 51 -3.39 0.08 -1.54
C HIS A 51 -4.20 1.18 -0.84
N ARG A 52 -5.06 1.85 -1.62
CA ARG A 52 -6.08 2.80 -1.19
C ARG A 52 -7.44 2.38 -1.75
N ARG A 53 -8.38 2.03 -0.87
CA ARG A 53 -9.69 1.51 -1.26
C ARG A 53 -10.71 2.64 -1.36
N LEU A 54 -11.45 2.69 -2.47
CA LEU A 54 -12.75 3.37 -2.54
C LEU A 54 -13.83 2.29 -2.54
N THR A 55 -14.66 2.31 -1.52
CA THR A 55 -15.68 1.32 -1.20
C THR A 55 -16.93 1.60 -2.02
N ILE A 56 -17.05 0.95 -3.18
CA ILE A 56 -18.20 1.11 -4.09
C ILE A 56 -19.13 -0.11 -4.04
N LEU A 57 -18.56 -1.30 -3.84
CA LEU A 57 -19.28 -2.56 -3.72
C LEU A 57 -18.89 -3.23 -2.40
N ASN A 58 -19.89 -3.79 -1.72
CA ASN A 58 -19.76 -4.41 -0.41
C ASN A 58 -19.16 -3.43 0.63
N LEU A 59 -20.02 -2.53 1.13
CA LEU A 59 -19.68 -1.49 2.10
C LEU A 59 -19.50 -2.02 3.53
N SER A 60 -19.64 -3.32 3.74
CA SER A 60 -19.46 -3.93 5.06
C SER A 60 -17.95 -4.01 5.41
N PRO A 61 -17.61 -4.10 6.70
CA PRO A 61 -16.23 -4.33 7.13
C PRO A 61 -15.62 -5.62 6.55
N ALA A 62 -16.45 -6.60 6.18
CA ALA A 62 -16.02 -7.84 5.55
C ALA A 62 -15.65 -7.69 4.07
N GLY A 63 -15.82 -6.50 3.48
CA GLY A 63 -15.43 -6.20 2.10
C GLY A 63 -13.96 -5.78 1.92
N HIS A 64 -13.17 -5.79 2.99
CA HIS A 64 -11.73 -5.51 2.99
C HIS A 64 -10.90 -6.62 2.36
#